data_AF-A0A1W1D189-F1
#
_entry.id   AF-A0A1W1D189-F1
#
_cell.length_a   1.000
_cell.length_b   1.000
_cell.length_c   1.000
_cell.angle_alpha   90.00
_cell.angle_beta   90.00
_cell.angle_gamma   90.00
#
_symmetry.space_group_name_H-M   'P 1'
#
loop_
_entity.id
_entity.type
_entity.pdbx_description
1 polymer ?
#
loop_
_entity_poly.entity_id
_entity_poly.type
_entity_poly.pdbx_seq_one_letter_code
_entity_poly.pdbx_strand_id
1 'polypeptide(L)'
;MVFFNELIGSNAMVADMLYGDFVERLNASFSCPASSRISPAIAIHSPYSVHPIVLQKAVTLAKQKKLPLSAHFLESKAERQWLEKGEGEFKDFFEKYFKTSVPVSNIQEFIHAFDTYPTHFTHCTQATEDELAYLTSKGHSIAHCPRSNRYLGCGKLAIEDLKLPYTIATDGLSSNDSLSLFDELRATLMLHNTLPIQDLANSLLQAVTADSAEILGINCGKIEVGKLADFALVTLEEQPQREEELALWTILQTKEVSSLYIAGEEVFNAL
;
A
#
# COMPACT_ATOMS: atom_id res chain seq x y z
N MET A 1 -4.94 -13.83 1.41
CA MET A 1 -4.56 -12.57 2.09
C MET A 1 -3.04 -12.50 2.19
N VAL A 2 -2.45 -11.40 1.73
CA VAL A 2 -1.03 -11.11 2.00
C VAL A 2 -0.94 -10.46 3.38
N PHE A 3 -0.15 -11.05 4.27
CA PHE A 3 -0.01 -10.60 5.65
C PHE A 3 1.36 -9.96 5.84
N PHE A 4 1.37 -8.63 5.92
CA PHE A 4 2.57 -7.85 6.12
C PHE A 4 2.99 -7.86 7.58
N ASN A 5 4.15 -8.46 7.87
CA ASN A 5 4.79 -8.37 9.17
C ASN A 5 5.56 -7.06 9.22
N GLU A 6 5.11 -6.13 10.07
CA GLU A 6 5.76 -4.82 10.17
C GLU A 6 7.04 -4.88 10.99
N LEU A 7 8.08 -4.22 10.48
CA LEU A 7 9.33 -3.93 11.13
C LEU A 7 9.37 -2.46 11.54
N ILE A 8 9.61 -2.23 12.84
CA ILE A 8 9.81 -0.91 13.44
C ILE A 8 11.03 -0.95 14.36
N GLY A 9 11.86 0.09 14.34
CA GLY A 9 13.06 0.15 15.17
C GLY A 9 14.14 1.11 14.71
N SER A 10 14.24 2.27 15.36
CA SER A 10 15.18 3.34 15.00
C SER A 10 16.48 3.34 15.80
N ASN A 11 16.60 2.54 16.87
CA ASN A 11 17.78 2.53 17.73
C ASN A 11 18.78 1.43 17.32
N ALA A 12 19.96 1.83 16.86
CA ALA A 12 21.03 0.93 16.43
C ALA A 12 21.49 -0.05 17.52
N MET A 13 21.46 0.33 18.81
CA MET A 13 21.96 -0.51 19.90
C MET A 13 21.10 -1.75 20.16
N VAL A 14 19.82 -1.69 19.80
CA VAL A 14 18.85 -2.80 19.96
C VAL A 14 18.37 -3.32 18.60
N ALA A 15 19.03 -2.94 17.51
CA ALA A 15 18.70 -3.32 16.14
C ALA A 15 18.60 -4.84 15.95
N ASP A 16 19.53 -5.60 16.54
CA ASP A 16 19.54 -7.07 16.44
C ASP A 16 18.39 -7.72 17.21
N MET A 17 18.03 -7.17 18.37
CA MET A 17 16.89 -7.63 19.16
C MET A 17 15.58 -7.38 18.42
N LEU A 18 15.36 -6.15 17.95
CA LEU A 18 14.15 -5.78 17.20
C LEU A 18 14.01 -6.57 15.90
N TYR A 19 15.13 -6.84 15.22
CA TYR A 19 15.14 -7.70 14.04
C TYR A 19 14.80 -9.15 14.40
N GLY A 20 15.31 -9.67 15.53
CA GLY A 20 14.97 -10.98 16.06
C GLY A 20 13.46 -11.14 16.30
N ASP A 21 12.86 -10.22 17.04
CA ASP A 21 11.41 -10.21 17.33
C ASP A 21 10.59 -10.15 16.03
N PHE A 22 11.01 -9.33 15.07
CA PHE A 22 10.40 -9.27 13.74
C PHE A 22 10.48 -10.61 12.99
N VAL A 23 11.65 -11.26 13.00
CA VAL A 23 11.85 -12.57 12.36
C VAL A 23 10.99 -13.64 13.02
N GLU A 24 10.82 -13.62 14.34
CA GLU A 24 9.93 -14.53 15.05
C GLU A 24 8.47 -14.37 14.59
N ARG A 25 7.96 -13.13 14.51
CA ARG A 25 6.61 -12.85 13.97
C ARG A 25 6.46 -13.32 12.53
N LEU A 26 7.45 -13.04 11.68
CA LEU A 26 7.45 -13.49 10.30
C LEU A 26 7.41 -15.03 10.21
N ASN A 27 8.22 -15.74 11.01
CA ASN A 27 8.21 -17.20 11.07
C ASN A 27 6.89 -17.78 11.60
N ALA A 28 6.25 -17.09 12.55
CA ALA A 28 4.91 -17.47 13.01
C ALA A 28 3.89 -17.39 11.87
N SER A 29 3.95 -16.36 11.01
CA SER A 29 3.07 -16.24 9.85
C SER A 29 3.31 -17.34 8.79
N PHE A 30 4.54 -17.85 8.66
CA PHE A 30 4.84 -19.04 7.85
C PHE A 30 4.29 -20.34 8.42
N SER A 31 4.02 -20.38 9.73
CA SER A 31 3.52 -21.57 10.42
C SER A 31 2.01 -21.73 10.33
N CYS A 32 1.30 -20.76 9.74
CA CYS A 32 -0.13 -20.85 9.50
C CYS A 32 -0.46 -21.98 8.51
N PRO A 33 -1.53 -22.76 8.74
CA PRO A 33 -1.94 -23.81 7.80
C PRO A 33 -2.41 -23.19 6.48
N ALA A 34 -2.25 -23.91 5.36
CA ALA A 34 -2.67 -23.41 4.04
C ALA A 34 -4.15 -23.00 3.98
N SER A 35 -5.01 -23.61 4.80
CA SER A 35 -6.42 -23.25 4.94
C SER A 35 -6.66 -21.84 5.47
N SER A 36 -5.67 -21.20 6.11
CA SER A 36 -5.78 -19.79 6.53
C SER A 36 -5.66 -18.81 5.37
N ARG A 37 -5.17 -19.27 4.20
CA ARG A 37 -4.96 -18.44 3.01
C ARG A 37 -4.05 -17.23 3.29
N ILE A 38 -3.15 -17.34 4.26
CA ILE A 38 -2.16 -16.31 4.62
C ILE A 38 -0.90 -16.50 3.78
N SER A 39 -0.47 -15.42 3.14
CA SER A 39 0.81 -15.32 2.43
C SER A 39 1.70 -14.31 3.16
N PRO A 40 2.75 -14.75 3.87
CA PRO A 40 3.66 -13.86 4.59
C PRO A 40 4.33 -12.82 3.69
N ALA A 41 4.41 -11.59 4.18
CA ALA A 41 5.10 -10.48 3.55
C ALA A 41 5.84 -9.64 4.62
N ILE A 42 6.67 -8.72 4.16
CA ILE A 42 7.45 -7.82 5.02
C ILE A 42 7.00 -6.38 4.78
N ALA A 43 6.74 -5.64 5.85
CA ALA A 43 6.54 -4.20 5.80
C ALA A 43 7.63 -3.48 6.60
N ILE A 44 8.18 -2.43 6.02
CA ILE A 44 9.06 -1.48 6.70
C ILE A 44 8.17 -0.32 7.15
N HIS A 45 8.17 0.02 8.44
CA HIS A 45 7.28 1.09 8.91
C HIS A 45 7.52 2.40 8.16
N SER A 46 8.69 3.04 8.29
CA SER A 46 8.99 4.29 7.58
C SER A 46 10.49 4.66 7.65
N PRO A 47 10.98 5.59 6.82
CA PRO A 47 12.36 6.10 6.90
C PRO A 47 12.71 6.78 8.23
N TYR A 48 11.72 7.33 8.94
CA TYR A 48 11.96 8.01 10.21
C TYR A 48 11.94 7.07 11.43
N SER A 49 11.44 5.85 11.30
CA SER A 49 11.26 4.92 12.42
C SER A 49 12.03 3.59 12.30
N VAL A 50 12.68 3.33 11.15
CA VAL A 50 13.49 2.11 10.92
C VAL A 50 14.93 2.50 10.61
N HIS A 51 15.86 1.99 11.42
CA HIS A 51 17.28 2.23 11.22
C HIS A 51 17.81 1.54 9.94
N PRO A 52 18.68 2.19 9.14
CA PRO A 52 19.20 1.63 7.88
C PRO A 52 19.80 0.21 7.97
N ILE A 53 20.51 -0.10 9.07
CA ILE A 53 21.03 -1.45 9.35
C ILE A 53 19.92 -2.51 9.35
N VAL A 54 18.79 -2.24 10.01
CA VAL A 54 17.69 -3.20 10.15
C VAL A 54 16.90 -3.29 8.85
N LEU A 55 16.70 -2.14 8.20
CA LEU A 55 16.12 -2.03 6.86
C LEU A 55 16.84 -2.94 5.86
N GLN A 56 18.17 -2.84 5.77
CA GLN A 56 18.96 -3.64 4.83
C GLN A 56 18.84 -5.15 5.08
N LYS A 57 18.78 -5.56 6.37
CA LYS A 57 18.55 -6.96 6.75
C LYS A 57 17.16 -7.44 6.30
N ALA A 58 16.13 -6.62 6.45
CA ALA A 58 14.77 -6.95 6.04
C ALA A 58 14.61 -7.03 4.51
N VAL A 59 15.18 -6.09 3.74
CA VAL A 59 15.19 -6.14 2.26
C VAL A 59 15.91 -7.40 1.77
N THR A 60 17.07 -7.71 2.36
CA THR A 60 17.83 -8.93 2.03
C THR A 60 17.00 -10.19 2.28
N LEU A 61 16.27 -10.25 3.40
CA LEU A 61 15.39 -11.35 3.74
C LEU A 61 14.20 -11.48 2.78
N ALA A 62 13.55 -10.35 2.44
CA ALA A 62 12.46 -10.31 1.46
C ALA A 62 12.93 -10.90 0.12
N LYS A 63 14.11 -10.47 -0.34
CA LYS A 63 14.72 -10.96 -1.58
C LYS A 63 15.05 -12.46 -1.54
N GLN A 64 15.68 -12.92 -0.47
CA GLN A 64 16.05 -14.34 -0.31
C GLN A 64 14.82 -15.26 -0.31
N LYS A 65 13.74 -14.83 0.35
CA LYS A 65 12.49 -15.59 0.45
C LYS A 65 11.48 -15.27 -0.65
N LYS A 66 11.78 -14.31 -1.54
CA LYS A 66 10.89 -13.80 -2.60
C LYS A 66 9.52 -13.36 -2.06
N LEU A 67 9.52 -12.61 -0.97
CA LEU A 67 8.29 -12.14 -0.31
C LEU A 67 7.87 -10.77 -0.83
N PRO A 68 6.56 -10.45 -0.85
CA PRO A 68 6.12 -9.08 -1.04
C PRO A 68 6.74 -8.15 0.01
N LEU A 69 7.10 -6.94 -0.40
CA LEU A 69 7.74 -5.94 0.43
C LEU A 69 7.01 -4.60 0.28
N SER A 70 6.70 -3.96 1.39
CA SER A 70 6.07 -2.64 1.42
C SER A 70 6.80 -1.70 2.38
N ALA A 71 6.67 -0.39 2.17
CA ALA A 71 7.18 0.63 3.06
C ALA A 71 6.34 1.91 3.02
N HIS A 72 5.97 2.50 4.17
CA HIS A 72 5.43 3.86 4.13
C HIS A 72 6.55 4.84 3.79
N PHE A 73 6.24 5.80 2.93
CA PHE A 73 7.25 6.72 2.42
C PHE A 73 6.65 8.07 2.05
N LEU A 74 7.21 9.14 2.61
CA LEU A 74 6.88 10.53 2.29
C LEU A 74 5.36 10.77 2.32
N GLU A 75 4.72 10.35 3.41
CA GLU A 75 3.30 10.53 3.66
C GLU A 75 2.99 11.97 4.04
N SER A 76 3.85 12.65 4.80
CA SER A 76 3.55 13.97 5.35
C SER A 76 4.65 15.00 5.13
N LYS A 77 4.25 16.28 5.14
CA LYS A 77 5.21 17.40 5.09
C LYS A 77 6.17 17.38 6.27
N ALA A 78 5.70 16.96 7.45
CA ALA A 78 6.50 16.83 8.65
C ALA A 78 7.59 15.76 8.49
N GLU A 79 7.24 14.59 7.94
CA GLU A 79 8.21 13.55 7.59
C GLU A 79 9.26 14.09 6.61
N ARG A 80 8.84 14.75 5.53
CA ARG A 80 9.78 15.28 4.54
C ARG A 80 10.76 16.29 5.14
N GLN A 81 10.26 17.27 5.90
CA GLN A 81 11.11 18.26 6.56
C GLN A 81 12.10 17.61 7.54
N TRP A 82 11.66 16.59 8.26
CA TRP A 82 12.51 15.83 9.16
C TRP A 82 13.65 15.11 8.45
N LEU A 83 13.36 14.40 7.36
CA LEU A 83 14.36 13.63 6.62
C LEU A 83 15.34 14.50 5.82
N GLU A 84 14.90 15.67 5.34
CA GLU A 84 15.76 16.59 4.59
C GLU A 84 16.60 17.49 5.49
N LYS A 85 16.03 17.97 6.60
CA LYS A 85 16.62 19.08 7.38
C LYS A 85 16.77 18.78 8.87
N GLY A 86 16.16 17.71 9.40
CA GLY A 86 16.11 17.48 10.84
C GLY A 86 15.31 18.56 11.59
N GLU A 87 14.28 19.11 10.93
CA GLU A 87 13.45 20.22 11.41
C GLU A 87 11.96 19.86 11.32
N GLY A 88 11.10 20.78 11.77
CA GLY A 88 9.64 20.65 11.71
C GLY A 88 9.03 19.89 12.90
N GLU A 89 7.75 19.55 12.81
CA GLU A 89 6.96 18.98 13.91
C GLU A 89 7.53 17.66 14.45
N PHE A 90 8.16 16.86 13.58
CA PHE A 90 8.81 15.61 13.98
C PHE A 90 10.03 15.84 14.87
N LYS A 91 10.73 16.97 14.77
CA LYS A 91 11.87 17.26 15.65
C LYS A 91 11.44 17.30 17.12
N ASP A 92 10.39 18.06 17.42
CA ASP A 92 9.87 18.18 18.79
C ASP A 92 9.38 16.83 19.32
N PHE A 93 8.75 16.03 18.46
CA PHE A 93 8.35 14.66 18.78
C PHE A 93 9.56 13.76 19.12
N PHE A 94 10.59 13.74 18.27
CA PHE A 94 11.76 12.90 18.47
C PHE A 94 12.61 13.35 19.67
N GLU A 95 12.75 14.66 19.91
CA GLU A 95 13.46 15.19 21.07
C GLU A 95 12.73 14.81 22.37
N LYS A 96 11.40 14.95 22.39
CA LYS A 96 10.58 14.65 23.57
C LYS A 96 10.53 13.17 23.92
N TYR A 97 10.30 12.30 22.94
CA TYR A 97 9.99 10.89 23.19
C TYR A 97 11.20 9.96 23.00
N PHE A 98 12.15 10.33 22.13
CA PHE A 98 13.30 9.49 21.77
C PHE A 98 14.64 10.11 22.15
N LYS A 99 14.64 11.35 22.66
CA LYS A 99 15.85 12.10 23.07
C LYS A 99 16.88 12.20 21.95
N THR A 100 16.41 12.33 20.71
CA THR A 100 17.24 12.57 19.53
C THR A 100 16.76 13.78 18.76
N SER A 101 17.69 14.54 18.20
CA SER A 101 17.43 15.72 17.36
C SER A 101 17.91 15.52 15.92
N VAL A 102 18.32 14.30 15.57
CA VAL A 102 18.85 13.95 14.25
C VAL A 102 18.03 12.80 13.66
N PRO A 103 17.63 12.86 12.38
CA PRO A 103 16.93 11.77 11.71
C PRO A 103 17.84 10.55 11.57
N VAL A 104 17.25 9.35 11.65
CA VAL A 104 17.99 8.08 11.58
C VAL A 104 18.44 7.71 10.16
N SER A 105 17.79 8.29 9.15
CA SER A 105 18.03 8.10 7.72
C SER A 105 17.65 9.39 6.99
N ASN A 106 18.07 9.51 5.74
CA ASN A 106 17.53 10.49 4.80
C ASN A 106 16.74 9.80 3.67
N ILE A 107 16.12 10.60 2.80
CA ILE A 107 15.27 10.12 1.70
C ILE A 107 16.06 9.25 0.72
N GLN A 108 17.25 9.70 0.28
CA GLN A 108 18.07 8.98 -0.70
C GLN A 108 18.58 7.66 -0.15
N GLU A 109 19.12 7.66 1.07
CA GLU A 109 19.57 6.43 1.74
C GLU A 109 18.43 5.41 1.87
N PHE A 110 17.22 5.87 2.20
CA PHE A 110 16.06 5.00 2.33
C PHE A 110 15.67 4.35 1.01
N ILE A 111 15.46 5.12 -0.06
CA ILE A 111 15.04 4.56 -1.36
C ILE A 111 16.13 3.66 -1.96
N HIS A 112 17.42 4.00 -1.77
CA HIS A 112 18.53 3.17 -2.25
C HIS A 112 18.61 1.80 -1.57
N ALA A 113 18.11 1.65 -0.35
CA ALA A 113 18.07 0.37 0.33
C ALA A 113 17.21 -0.68 -0.42
N PHE A 114 16.25 -0.22 -1.23
CA PHE A 114 15.32 -1.07 -1.98
C PHE A 114 15.76 -1.36 -3.42
N ASP A 115 16.88 -0.80 -3.89
CA ASP A 115 17.37 -0.92 -5.28
C ASP A 115 17.47 -2.35 -5.82
N THR A 116 17.63 -3.32 -4.93
CA THR A 116 17.88 -4.71 -5.29
C THR A 116 16.64 -5.60 -5.28
N TYR A 117 15.46 -5.04 -4.92
CA TYR A 117 14.21 -5.78 -4.78
C TYR A 117 12.95 -4.88 -4.91
N PRO A 118 11.99 -5.24 -5.78
CA PRO A 118 10.73 -4.48 -5.92
C PRO A 118 10.00 -4.28 -4.59
N THR A 119 9.42 -3.10 -4.41
CA THR A 119 8.80 -2.65 -3.16
C THR A 119 7.55 -1.85 -3.50
N HIS A 120 6.49 -2.06 -2.73
CA HIS A 120 5.22 -1.34 -2.83
C HIS A 120 5.18 -0.22 -1.79
N PHE A 121 5.48 1.01 -2.21
CA PHE A 121 5.55 2.17 -1.32
C PHE A 121 4.17 2.73 -1.02
N THR A 122 3.85 2.98 0.24
CA THR A 122 2.55 3.50 0.65
C THR A 122 2.59 5.01 0.78
N HIS A 123 1.51 5.68 0.35
CA HIS A 123 1.28 7.12 0.35
C HIS A 123 2.01 7.93 -0.73
N CYS A 124 3.31 8.18 -0.56
CA CYS A 124 4.14 8.98 -1.47
C CYS A 124 3.58 10.38 -1.82
N THR A 125 2.79 11.00 -0.94
CA THR A 125 2.10 12.27 -1.23
C THR A 125 3.06 13.46 -1.32
N GLN A 126 4.23 13.38 -0.66
CA GLN A 126 5.25 14.43 -0.66
C GLN A 126 6.46 14.11 -1.55
N ALA A 127 6.42 12.98 -2.27
CA ALA A 127 7.46 12.60 -3.21
C ALA A 127 7.52 13.58 -4.40
N THR A 128 8.73 13.94 -4.80
CA THR A 128 9.01 14.75 -5.98
C THR A 128 8.92 13.93 -7.27
N GLU A 129 8.82 14.62 -8.40
CA GLU A 129 8.87 13.96 -9.72
C GLU A 129 10.16 13.15 -9.91
N ASP A 130 11.31 13.65 -9.45
CA ASP A 130 12.60 12.95 -9.53
C ASP A 130 12.62 11.67 -8.69
N GLU A 131 12.05 11.70 -7.48
CA GLU A 131 11.92 10.53 -6.62
C GLU A 131 10.94 9.50 -7.23
N LEU A 132 9.78 9.94 -7.73
CA LEU A 132 8.83 9.06 -8.41
C LEU A 132 9.43 8.43 -9.69
N ALA A 133 10.21 9.21 -10.46
CA ALA A 133 10.94 8.72 -11.62
C ALA A 133 12.03 7.71 -11.22
N TYR A 134 12.73 7.96 -10.12
CA TYR A 134 13.70 7.02 -9.55
C TYR A 134 13.01 5.70 -9.18
N LEU A 135 11.89 5.76 -8.44
CA LEU A 135 11.12 4.57 -8.05
C LEU A 135 10.65 3.79 -9.29
N THR A 136 10.25 4.49 -10.34
CA THR A 136 9.87 3.89 -11.64
C THR A 136 11.04 3.14 -12.27
N SER A 137 12.23 3.73 -12.30
CA SER A 137 13.42 3.11 -12.88
C SER A 137 13.85 1.81 -12.18
N LYS A 138 13.43 1.62 -10.93
CA LYS A 138 13.73 0.44 -10.11
C LYS A 138 12.62 -0.61 -10.09
N GLY A 139 11.52 -0.38 -10.79
CA GLY A 139 10.39 -1.31 -10.85
C GLY A 139 9.63 -1.41 -9.53
N HIS A 140 9.56 -0.30 -8.78
CA HIS A 140 8.71 -0.21 -7.60
C HIS A 140 7.24 0.04 -7.98
N SER A 141 6.36 0.10 -6.99
CA SER A 141 4.93 0.43 -7.15
C SER A 141 4.45 1.26 -5.97
N ILE A 142 3.26 1.86 -6.07
CA ILE A 142 2.69 2.68 -4.98
C ILE A 142 1.30 2.21 -4.53
N ALA A 143 1.06 2.15 -3.22
CA ALA A 143 -0.28 2.09 -2.63
C ALA A 143 -0.80 3.51 -2.37
N HIS A 144 -1.82 3.92 -3.12
CA HIS A 144 -2.48 5.21 -2.92
C HIS A 144 -3.62 5.07 -1.91
N CYS A 145 -3.55 5.82 -0.81
CA CYS A 145 -4.54 5.83 0.28
C CYS A 145 -5.28 7.18 0.39
N PRO A 146 -6.15 7.53 -0.58
CA PRO A 146 -6.69 8.89 -0.72
C PRO A 146 -7.45 9.40 0.51
N ARG A 147 -8.27 8.56 1.15
CA ARG A 147 -9.09 8.97 2.31
C ARG A 147 -8.23 9.16 3.55
N SER A 148 -7.33 8.23 3.85
CA SER A 148 -6.35 8.36 4.94
C SER A 148 -5.53 9.64 4.78
N ASN A 149 -4.93 9.83 3.61
CA ASN A 149 -4.15 11.03 3.30
C ASN A 149 -4.96 12.31 3.48
N ARG A 150 -6.24 12.30 3.08
CA ARG A 150 -7.13 13.46 3.19
C ARG A 150 -7.55 13.75 4.63
N TYR A 151 -7.84 12.73 5.43
CA TYR A 151 -8.22 12.88 6.84
C TYR A 151 -7.04 13.34 7.70
N LEU A 152 -5.83 12.88 7.41
CA LEU A 152 -4.61 13.26 8.12
C LEU A 152 -3.96 14.56 7.61
N GLY A 153 -4.53 15.21 6.59
CA GLY A 153 -3.98 16.45 6.04
C GLY A 153 -2.65 16.27 5.29
N CYS A 154 -2.39 15.06 4.80
CA CYS A 154 -1.15 14.63 4.17
C CYS A 154 -1.07 14.96 2.66
N GLY A 155 -2.12 15.56 2.08
CA GLY A 155 -2.16 15.94 0.67
C GLY A 155 -2.63 14.81 -0.25
N LYS A 156 -2.19 14.84 -1.51
CA LYS A 156 -2.61 13.92 -2.57
C LYS A 156 -1.39 13.52 -3.41
N LEU A 157 -1.23 12.23 -3.68
CA LEU A 157 -0.37 11.74 -4.75
C LEU A 157 -1.05 12.00 -6.09
N ALA A 158 -0.40 12.66 -7.05
CA ALA A 158 -0.97 12.89 -8.39
C ALA A 158 -0.86 11.61 -9.22
N ILE A 159 -1.94 10.83 -9.32
CA ILE A 159 -1.97 9.59 -10.10
C ILE A 159 -2.15 9.84 -11.61
N GLU A 160 -2.57 11.05 -12.00
CA GLU A 160 -2.91 11.39 -13.37
C GLU A 160 -1.69 11.36 -14.32
N ASP A 161 -0.50 11.67 -13.79
CA ASP A 161 0.77 11.64 -14.51
C ASP A 161 1.72 10.53 -14.01
N LEU A 162 1.21 9.63 -13.16
CA LEU A 162 2.02 8.61 -12.51
C LEU A 162 2.38 7.50 -13.50
N LYS A 163 3.67 7.36 -13.78
CA LYS A 163 4.22 6.30 -14.67
C LYS A 163 4.49 4.99 -13.95
N LEU A 164 4.38 4.99 -12.63
CA LEU A 164 4.61 3.84 -11.77
C LEU A 164 3.31 3.03 -11.64
N PRO A 165 3.37 1.68 -11.63
CA PRO A 165 2.23 0.87 -11.22
C PRO A 165 1.72 1.29 -9.83
N TYR A 166 0.41 1.39 -9.66
CA TYR A 166 -0.18 1.74 -8.39
C TYR A 166 -1.43 0.91 -8.07
N THR A 167 -1.77 0.86 -6.80
CA THR A 167 -3.00 0.27 -6.26
C THR A 167 -3.77 1.34 -5.50
N ILE A 168 -5.06 1.10 -5.24
CA ILE A 168 -5.84 1.88 -4.27
C ILE A 168 -5.99 1.04 -3.00
N ALA A 169 -5.67 1.64 -1.86
CA ALA A 169 -5.73 0.99 -0.56
C ALA A 169 -6.43 1.89 0.46
N THR A 170 -7.04 1.30 1.47
CA THR A 170 -7.83 2.04 2.48
C THR A 170 -6.98 2.59 3.61
N ASP A 171 -5.76 2.07 3.80
CA ASP A 171 -5.06 2.12 5.08
C ASP A 171 -5.91 1.47 6.20
N GLY A 172 -5.53 1.63 7.47
CA GLY A 172 -6.26 1.12 8.63
C GLY A 172 -7.40 2.02 9.11
N LEU A 173 -8.28 1.46 9.95
CA LEU A 173 -9.33 2.22 10.65
C LEU A 173 -8.80 3.26 11.66
N SER A 174 -7.48 3.30 11.88
CA SER A 174 -6.81 4.36 12.63
C SER A 174 -6.86 5.72 11.92
N SER A 175 -6.96 5.70 10.59
CA SER A 175 -6.90 6.86 9.70
C SER A 175 -8.04 6.85 8.67
N ASN A 176 -8.99 5.94 8.78
CA ASN A 176 -10.15 5.83 7.89
C ASN A 176 -11.40 5.43 8.71
N ASP A 177 -12.60 5.67 8.17
CA ASP A 177 -13.86 5.32 8.85
C ASP A 177 -14.49 4.00 8.35
N SER A 178 -13.97 3.45 7.25
CA SER A 178 -14.38 2.18 6.66
C SER A 178 -13.20 1.51 5.95
N LEU A 179 -13.29 0.20 5.75
CA LEU A 179 -12.35 -0.58 4.92
C LEU A 179 -12.97 -0.96 3.57
N SER A 180 -13.98 -0.20 3.12
CA SER A 180 -14.64 -0.44 1.85
C SER A 180 -13.80 0.11 0.71
N LEU A 181 -13.30 -0.77 -0.16
CA LEU A 181 -12.63 -0.34 -1.38
C LEU A 181 -13.53 0.54 -2.25
N PHE A 182 -14.85 0.28 -2.28
CA PHE A 182 -15.78 1.13 -3.02
C PHE A 182 -15.84 2.57 -2.49
N ASP A 183 -15.74 2.77 -1.16
CA ASP A 183 -15.64 4.13 -0.60
C ASP A 183 -14.33 4.81 -1.02
N GLU A 184 -13.23 4.06 -1.02
CA GLU A 184 -11.91 4.54 -1.46
C GLU A 184 -11.93 4.93 -2.95
N LEU A 185 -12.54 4.12 -3.80
CA LEU A 185 -12.69 4.39 -5.24
C LEU A 185 -13.56 5.64 -5.49
N ARG A 186 -14.69 5.78 -4.77
CA ARG A 186 -15.53 6.99 -4.86
C ARG A 186 -14.77 8.25 -4.42
N ALA A 187 -14.01 8.18 -3.34
CA ALA A 187 -13.17 9.29 -2.90
C ALA A 187 -12.11 9.63 -3.97
N THR A 188 -11.52 8.62 -4.60
CA THR A 188 -10.53 8.80 -5.68
C THR A 188 -11.14 9.49 -6.89
N LEU A 189 -12.33 9.08 -7.34
CA LEU A 189 -13.07 9.75 -8.43
C LEU A 189 -13.30 11.23 -8.16
N MET A 190 -13.61 11.60 -6.91
CA MET A 190 -13.83 12.99 -6.52
C MET A 190 -12.53 13.80 -6.42
N LEU A 191 -11.44 13.14 -6.03
CA LEU A 191 -10.15 13.76 -5.78
C LEU A 191 -9.33 13.98 -7.08
N HIS A 192 -9.53 13.13 -8.10
CA HIS A 192 -8.82 13.15 -9.38
C HIS A 192 -9.76 13.49 -10.52
N ASN A 193 -9.98 14.78 -10.77
CA ASN A 193 -11.01 15.28 -11.67
C ASN A 193 -10.49 15.78 -13.04
N THR A 194 -9.22 15.58 -13.34
CA THR A 194 -8.61 16.03 -14.60
C THR A 194 -8.62 14.95 -15.69
N LEU A 195 -8.79 13.68 -15.32
CA LEU A 195 -8.97 12.57 -16.26
C LEU A 195 -10.44 12.41 -16.65
N PRO A 196 -10.76 11.92 -17.86
CA PRO A 196 -12.11 11.48 -18.19
C PRO A 196 -12.59 10.44 -17.16
N ILE A 197 -13.77 10.67 -16.60
CA ILE A 197 -14.25 9.90 -15.44
C ILE A 197 -14.44 8.41 -15.75
N GLN A 198 -14.81 8.06 -16.98
CA GLN A 198 -14.93 6.66 -17.42
C GLN A 198 -13.57 5.97 -17.49
N ASP A 199 -12.54 6.66 -18.01
CA ASP A 199 -11.18 6.12 -18.09
C ASP A 199 -10.60 5.93 -16.69
N LEU A 200 -10.80 6.92 -15.81
CA LEU A 200 -10.41 6.82 -14.42
C LEU A 200 -11.12 5.64 -13.74
N ALA A 201 -12.44 5.52 -13.87
CA ALA A 201 -13.19 4.42 -13.26
C ALA A 201 -12.68 3.02 -13.69
N ASN A 202 -12.36 2.84 -14.97
CA ASN A 202 -11.76 1.60 -15.48
C ASN A 202 -10.38 1.33 -14.85
N SER A 203 -9.50 2.34 -14.85
CA SER A 203 -8.18 2.22 -14.23
C SER A 203 -8.25 1.91 -12.74
N LEU A 204 -9.22 2.47 -12.02
CA LEU A 204 -9.43 2.24 -10.59
C LEU A 204 -9.88 0.81 -10.29
N LEU A 205 -10.76 0.22 -11.11
CA LEU A 205 -11.14 -1.18 -10.97
C LEU A 205 -9.95 -2.11 -11.24
N GLN A 206 -9.10 -1.80 -12.22
CA GLN A 206 -7.86 -2.54 -12.48
C GLN A 206 -6.88 -2.43 -11.31
N ALA A 207 -6.70 -1.22 -10.77
CA ALA A 207 -5.81 -0.93 -9.65
C ALA A 207 -6.14 -1.73 -8.39
N VAL A 208 -7.41 -2.02 -8.12
CA VAL A 208 -7.86 -2.84 -6.97
C VAL A 208 -8.05 -4.33 -7.29
N THR A 209 -7.83 -4.76 -8.54
CA THR A 209 -7.98 -6.16 -8.96
C THR A 209 -6.69 -6.70 -9.57
N ALA A 210 -6.53 -6.59 -10.89
CA ALA A 210 -5.43 -7.16 -11.65
C ALA A 210 -4.07 -6.64 -11.21
N ASP A 211 -3.92 -5.32 -11.08
CA ASP A 211 -2.64 -4.69 -10.79
C ASP A 211 -2.23 -4.98 -9.35
N SER A 212 -3.18 -4.91 -8.41
CA SER A 212 -2.97 -5.34 -7.02
C SER A 212 -2.51 -6.78 -6.92
N ALA A 213 -3.17 -7.70 -7.65
CA ALA A 213 -2.80 -9.11 -7.63
C ALA A 213 -1.39 -9.35 -8.22
N GLU A 214 -1.03 -8.65 -9.29
CA GLU A 214 0.29 -8.72 -9.90
C GLU A 214 1.39 -8.18 -8.97
N ILE A 215 1.20 -6.98 -8.42
CA ILE A 215 2.13 -6.34 -7.48
C ILE A 215 2.36 -7.21 -6.23
N LEU A 216 1.29 -7.83 -5.72
CA LEU A 216 1.35 -8.68 -4.53
C LEU A 216 1.71 -10.14 -4.82
N GLY A 217 1.87 -10.53 -6.09
CA GLY A 217 2.22 -11.88 -6.49
C GLY A 217 1.13 -12.93 -6.21
N ILE A 218 -0.14 -12.54 -6.21
CA ILE A 218 -1.28 -13.43 -5.95
C ILE A 218 -1.85 -13.92 -7.28
N ASN A 219 -2.15 -15.22 -7.40
CA ASN A 219 -2.73 -15.78 -8.62
C ASN A 219 -4.25 -15.51 -8.75
N CYS A 220 -4.67 -14.25 -8.63
CA CYS A 220 -6.07 -13.80 -8.75
C CYS A 220 -6.16 -12.47 -9.54
N GLY A 221 -7.24 -11.70 -9.34
CA GLY A 221 -7.42 -10.36 -9.90
C GLY A 221 -7.92 -10.31 -11.35
N LYS A 222 -8.04 -11.46 -12.03
CA LYS A 222 -8.59 -11.59 -13.39
C LYS A 222 -9.51 -12.81 -13.48
N ILE A 223 -10.62 -12.66 -14.20
CA ILE A 223 -11.51 -13.78 -14.53
C ILE A 223 -10.94 -14.49 -15.77
N GLU A 224 -10.05 -15.45 -15.54
CA GLU A 224 -9.33 -16.16 -16.59
C GLU A 224 -9.03 -17.61 -16.18
N VAL A 225 -8.98 -18.54 -17.13
CA VAL A 225 -8.64 -19.95 -16.88
C VAL A 225 -7.27 -20.04 -16.21
N GLY A 226 -7.18 -20.77 -15.09
CA GLY A 226 -5.95 -20.96 -14.32
C GLY A 226 -5.72 -19.95 -13.19
N LYS A 227 -6.57 -18.92 -13.06
CA LYS A 227 -6.61 -18.02 -11.90
C LYS A 227 -7.47 -18.60 -10.78
N LEU A 228 -7.19 -18.18 -9.54
CA LEU A 228 -8.08 -18.44 -8.40
C LEU A 228 -9.44 -17.81 -8.66
N ALA A 229 -10.51 -18.54 -8.32
CA ALA A 229 -11.88 -18.04 -8.37
C ALA A 229 -12.16 -17.09 -7.18
N ASP A 230 -11.41 -15.99 -7.14
CA ASP A 230 -11.59 -14.87 -6.23
C ASP A 230 -12.34 -13.76 -6.99
N PHE A 231 -13.64 -13.62 -6.72
CA PHE A 231 -14.47 -12.62 -7.39
C PHE A 231 -15.63 -12.17 -6.50
N ALA A 232 -16.12 -10.97 -6.78
CA ALA A 232 -17.32 -10.44 -6.18
C ALA A 232 -18.43 -10.34 -7.22
N LEU A 233 -19.66 -10.60 -6.80
CA LEU A 233 -20.85 -10.31 -7.58
C LEU A 233 -21.37 -8.93 -7.17
N VAL A 234 -21.59 -8.07 -8.15
CA VAL A 234 -22.17 -6.74 -7.97
C VAL A 234 -23.48 -6.68 -8.72
N THR A 235 -24.53 -6.19 -8.05
CA THR A 235 -25.84 -5.96 -8.67
C THR A 235 -26.01 -4.47 -8.92
N LEU A 236 -26.27 -4.10 -10.18
CA LEU A 236 -26.72 -2.77 -10.56
C LEU A 236 -28.25 -2.77 -10.64
N GLU A 237 -28.90 -1.78 -10.01
CA GLU A 237 -30.37 -1.68 -10.03
C GLU A 237 -30.90 -1.41 -11.44
N GLU A 238 -30.12 -0.68 -12.23
CA GLU A 238 -30.41 -0.38 -13.63
C GLU A 238 -29.24 -0.80 -14.52
N GLN A 239 -29.56 -1.24 -15.74
CA GLN A 239 -28.56 -1.56 -16.75
C GLN A 239 -28.00 -0.26 -17.36
N PRO A 240 -26.67 -0.07 -17.40
CA PRO A 240 -26.08 1.08 -18.08
C PRO A 240 -26.44 1.10 -19.57
N GLN A 241 -26.57 2.29 -20.15
CA GLN A 241 -26.93 2.42 -21.57
C GLN A 241 -25.76 2.14 -22.50
N ARG A 242 -24.53 2.38 -22.01
CA ARG A 242 -23.28 2.15 -22.74
C ARG A 242 -22.34 1.28 -21.92
N GLU A 243 -21.56 0.44 -22.60
CA GLU A 243 -20.58 -0.44 -21.95
C GLU A 243 -19.52 0.34 -21.16
N GLU A 244 -19.08 1.49 -21.67
CA GLU A 244 -18.11 2.38 -21.01
C GLU A 244 -18.57 2.96 -19.66
N GLU A 245 -19.87 2.87 -19.36
CA GLU A 245 -20.45 3.34 -18.09
C GLU A 245 -20.37 2.27 -16.98
N LEU A 246 -20.14 1.00 -17.33
CA LEU A 246 -20.18 -0.13 -16.39
C LEU A 246 -19.25 0.05 -15.19
N ALA A 247 -17.99 0.43 -15.43
CA ALA A 247 -17.01 0.61 -14.37
C ALA A 247 -17.41 1.74 -13.41
N LEU A 248 -17.84 2.87 -13.98
CA LEU A 248 -18.27 4.03 -13.19
C LEU A 248 -19.52 3.70 -12.36
N TRP A 249 -20.52 3.06 -12.96
CA TRP A 249 -21.75 2.68 -12.27
C TRP A 249 -21.48 1.66 -11.17
N THR A 250 -20.59 0.69 -11.42
CA THR A 250 -20.10 -0.25 -10.42
C THR A 250 -19.53 0.49 -9.21
N ILE A 251 -18.69 1.51 -9.41
CA ILE A 251 -18.12 2.29 -8.30
C ILE A 251 -19.18 3.13 -7.58
N LEU A 252 -20.07 3.79 -8.32
CA LEU A 252 -21.02 4.75 -7.75
C LEU A 252 -22.20 4.08 -7.03
N GLN A 253 -22.71 2.97 -7.54
CA GLN A 253 -23.94 2.34 -7.06
C GLN A 253 -23.68 1.22 -6.05
N THR A 254 -22.48 0.64 -6.04
CA THR A 254 -22.17 -0.47 -5.12
C THR A 254 -21.77 0.04 -3.75
N LYS A 255 -22.62 -0.22 -2.76
CA LYS A 255 -22.26 -0.06 -1.34
C LYS A 255 -21.66 -1.33 -0.76
N GLU A 256 -22.25 -2.46 -1.12
CA GLU A 256 -21.87 -3.80 -0.69
C GLU A 256 -22.04 -4.76 -1.88
N VAL A 257 -21.22 -5.81 -1.91
CA VAL A 257 -21.29 -6.84 -2.95
C VAL A 257 -22.46 -7.78 -2.66
N SER A 258 -23.09 -8.35 -3.69
CA SER A 258 -24.16 -9.33 -3.49
C SER A 258 -23.63 -10.67 -2.97
N SER A 259 -22.44 -11.07 -3.45
CA SER A 259 -21.73 -12.26 -2.97
C SER A 259 -20.23 -12.08 -3.13
N LEU A 260 -19.44 -12.78 -2.31
CA LEU A 260 -17.97 -12.84 -2.42
C LEU A 260 -17.52 -14.29 -2.45
N TYR A 261 -16.67 -14.61 -3.41
CA TYR A 261 -16.05 -15.91 -3.57
C TYR A 261 -14.55 -15.79 -3.36
N ILE A 262 -13.97 -16.71 -2.59
CA ILE A 262 -12.52 -16.84 -2.39
C ILE A 262 -12.12 -18.28 -2.69
N ALA A 263 -11.29 -18.47 -3.70
CA ALA A 263 -10.91 -19.74 -4.29
C ALA A 263 -12.10 -20.65 -4.62
N GLY A 264 -13.19 -20.05 -5.08
CA GLY A 264 -14.43 -20.75 -5.45
C GLY A 264 -15.35 -21.09 -4.29
N GLU A 265 -15.00 -20.76 -3.05
CA GLU A 265 -15.89 -20.88 -1.90
C GLU A 265 -16.63 -19.56 -1.68
N GLU A 266 -17.96 -19.62 -1.58
CA GLU A 266 -18.77 -18.46 -1.19
C GLU A 266 -18.52 -18.14 0.30
N VAL A 267 -17.91 -17.00 0.57
CA VAL A 267 -17.56 -16.56 1.93
C VAL A 267 -18.48 -15.47 2.46
N PHE A 268 -19.27 -14.87 1.57
CA PHE A 268 -20.24 -13.84 1.92
C PHE A 268 -21.40 -13.85 0.90
N ASN A 269 -22.61 -13.68 1.39
CA ASN A 269 -23.82 -13.55 0.60
C ASN A 269 -24.79 -12.58 1.33
N ALA A 270 -25.26 -11.56 0.62
CA ALA A 270 -26.15 -10.52 1.15
C ALA A 270 -27.66 -10.84 0.99
N LEU A 271 -28.01 -11.96 0.35
CA LEU A 271 -29.39 -12.40 0.08
C LEU A 271 -29.98 -13.26 1.21
#